data_AF-A0A0P0WGE3-F1
#
_entry.id   AF-A0A0P0WGE3-F1
#
_cell.length_a   1.000
_cell.length_b   1.000
_cell.length_c   1.000
_cell.angle_alpha   90.00
_cell.angle_beta   90.00
_cell.angle_gamma   90.00
#
_symmetry.space_group_name_H-M   'P 1'
#
loop_
_entity.id
_entity.type
_entity.pdbx_description
1 polymer ?
#
loop_
_entity_poly.entity_id
_entity_poly.type
_entity_poly.pdbx_seq_one_letter_code
_entity_poly.pdbx_strand_id
1 'polypeptide(L)'
;MWMLNCRHQPYREEDGELRIVGPPHQHAHLKRVRISGFFGHKDQVELALHILRSSMTLEQMVITPKLEIGNDLAFSDPCADEYEKKHYVDGHRVATEFVCKTDHRNVVTVERVVPEPADGEVERKRRRAN
;
A
#
# COMPACT_ATOMS: atom_id res chain seq x y z
N MET A 1 -9.90 -14.14 11.94
CA MET A 1 -9.56 -14.88 10.70
C MET A 1 -10.24 -14.24 9.48
N TRP A 2 -10.14 -12.91 9.29
CA TRP A 2 -10.88 -12.19 8.23
C TRP A 2 -10.02 -11.81 7.01
N MET A 3 -8.69 -11.80 7.14
CA MET A 3 -7.79 -11.48 6.01
C MET A 3 -7.54 -12.66 5.06
N LEU A 4 -7.67 -13.91 5.51
CA LEU A 4 -7.27 -15.09 4.72
C LEU A 4 -8.19 -15.41 3.51
N ASN A 5 -9.47 -15.03 3.56
CA ASN A 5 -10.42 -15.33 2.48
C ASN A 5 -10.77 -14.12 1.59
N CYS A 6 -10.21 -12.95 1.90
CA CYS A 6 -10.32 -11.78 1.07
C CYS A 6 -9.34 -11.91 -0.11
N ARG A 7 -9.73 -12.67 -1.15
CA ARG A 7 -9.01 -12.71 -2.43
C ARG A 7 -9.20 -11.38 -3.17
N HIS A 8 -8.76 -10.28 -2.57
CA HIS A 8 -8.73 -9.00 -3.24
C HIS A 8 -7.61 -9.06 -4.28
N GLN A 9 -8.00 -9.03 -5.55
CA GLN A 9 -7.04 -8.86 -6.63
C GLN A 9 -6.51 -7.42 -6.63
N PRO A 10 -5.27 -7.19 -7.08
CA PRO A 10 -4.80 -5.86 -7.37
C PRO A 10 -5.75 -5.18 -8.37
N TYR A 11 -5.99 -3.89 -8.17
CA TYR A 11 -6.84 -3.07 -9.01
C TYR A 11 -6.36 -3.13 -10.47
N ARG A 12 -7.32 -3.21 -11.37
CA ARG A 12 -7.14 -3.16 -12.82
C ARG A 12 -8.07 -2.12 -13.40
N GLU A 13 -7.71 -1.57 -14.56
CA GLU A 13 -8.57 -0.62 -15.31
C GLU A 13 -9.98 -1.19 -15.56
N GLU A 14 -10.07 -2.51 -15.77
CA GLU A 14 -11.33 -3.24 -15.99
C GLU A 14 -12.28 -3.23 -14.78
N ASP A 15 -11.79 -2.96 -13.57
CA ASP A 15 -12.63 -2.90 -12.36
C ASP A 15 -13.58 -1.68 -12.38
N GLY A 16 -13.47 -0.81 -13.37
CA GLY A 16 -14.38 0.28 -13.66
C GLY A 16 -14.19 1.50 -12.77
N GLU A 17 -15.20 2.37 -12.79
CA GLU A 17 -15.13 3.68 -12.14
C GLU A 17 -15.03 3.58 -10.61
N LEU A 18 -14.31 4.56 -10.05
CA LEU A 18 -14.13 4.76 -8.62
C LEU A 18 -15.39 5.43 -8.05
N ARG A 19 -15.91 4.91 -6.94
CA ARG A 19 -17.22 5.33 -6.38
C ARG A 19 -17.35 6.81 -6.00
N ILE A 20 -16.24 7.55 -5.95
CA ILE A 20 -16.21 8.94 -5.49
C ILE A 20 -16.38 9.88 -6.70
N VAL A 21 -17.64 10.22 -6.98
CA VAL A 21 -18.07 10.99 -8.17
C VAL A 21 -18.33 12.49 -7.87
N GLY A 22 -18.34 12.90 -6.60
CA GLY A 22 -18.61 14.30 -6.22
C GLY A 22 -17.35 15.20 -6.25
N PRO A 23 -17.51 16.54 -6.32
CA PRO A 23 -16.42 17.45 -6.02
C PRO A 23 -15.87 17.08 -4.63
N PRO A 24 -14.59 16.72 -4.51
CA PRO A 24 -14.08 16.29 -3.24
C PRO A 24 -14.17 17.47 -2.26
N HIS A 25 -14.79 17.24 -1.10
CA HIS A 25 -14.73 18.17 0.02
C HIS A 25 -13.27 18.57 0.22
N GLN A 26 -12.97 19.86 0.09
CA GLN A 26 -11.59 20.30 0.07
C GLN A 26 -11.01 20.25 1.48
N HIS A 27 -9.98 19.43 1.70
CA HIS A 27 -9.20 19.47 2.92
C HIS A 27 -8.23 20.65 2.86
N ALA A 28 -8.62 21.76 3.49
CA ALA A 28 -7.86 23.02 3.50
C ALA A 28 -6.56 22.98 4.33
N HIS A 29 -6.35 21.95 5.14
CA HIS A 29 -5.22 21.87 6.07
C HIS A 29 -4.48 20.53 6.03
N LEU A 30 -4.92 19.59 5.19
CA LEU A 30 -4.22 18.32 5.04
C LEU A 30 -2.95 18.59 4.22
N LYS A 31 -1.79 18.36 4.82
CA LYS A 31 -0.48 18.66 4.21
C LYS A 31 0.34 17.42 3.93
N ARG A 32 0.27 16.42 4.81
CA ARG A 32 1.06 15.20 4.70
C ARG A 32 0.19 13.99 4.94
N VAL A 33 0.30 13.00 4.08
CA VAL A 33 -0.42 11.73 4.18
C VAL A 33 0.57 10.59 4.02
N ARG A 34 0.45 9.56 4.85
CA ARG A 34 1.17 8.30 4.68
C ARG A 34 0.15 7.17 4.64
N ILE A 35 0.16 6.39 3.56
CA ILE A 35 -0.66 5.19 3.41
C ILE A 35 0.27 3.98 3.47
N SER A 36 0.29 3.32 4.62
CA SER A 36 0.94 2.02 4.81
C SER A 36 -0.03 0.86 4.51
N GLY A 37 0.50 -0.33 4.23
CA GLY A 37 -0.30 -1.51 3.91
C GLY A 37 -1.07 -1.38 2.59
N PHE A 38 -0.53 -0.60 1.64
CA PHE A 38 -1.13 -0.43 0.31
C PHE A 38 -0.80 -1.63 -0.57
N PHE A 39 -1.72 -2.59 -0.67
CA PHE A 39 -1.59 -3.80 -1.48
C PHE A 39 -2.11 -3.62 -2.91
N GLY A 40 -2.64 -2.44 -3.22
CA GLY A 40 -3.15 -2.10 -4.53
C GLY A 40 -4.60 -2.52 -4.77
N HIS A 41 -5.39 -2.69 -3.71
CA HIS A 41 -6.82 -3.00 -3.85
C HIS A 41 -7.62 -1.79 -4.37
N LYS A 42 -8.76 -2.05 -5.02
CA LYS A 42 -9.59 -1.00 -5.63
C LYS A 42 -9.93 0.12 -4.65
N ASP A 43 -10.39 -0.23 -3.46
CA ASP A 43 -10.77 0.71 -2.40
C ASP A 43 -9.58 1.54 -1.89
N GLN A 44 -8.39 0.95 -1.81
CA GLN A 44 -7.17 1.68 -1.47
C GLN A 44 -6.80 2.69 -2.55
N VAL A 45 -6.93 2.31 -3.83
CA VAL A 45 -6.73 3.22 -4.98
C VAL A 45 -7.78 4.35 -4.95
N GLU A 46 -9.05 4.02 -4.71
CA GLU A 46 -10.15 5.00 -4.54
C GLU A 46 -9.80 6.03 -3.46
N LEU A 47 -9.38 5.56 -2.28
CA LEU A 47 -9.02 6.41 -1.15
C LEU A 47 -7.82 7.30 -1.47
N ALA A 48 -6.78 6.72 -2.06
CA ALA A 48 -5.55 7.46 -2.38
C ALA A 48 -5.83 8.59 -3.38
N LEU A 49 -6.59 8.30 -4.44
CA LEU A 49 -6.98 9.29 -5.43
C LEU A 49 -7.95 10.33 -4.88
N HIS A 50 -8.84 9.94 -3.98
CA HIS A 50 -9.72 10.88 -3.30
C HIS A 50 -8.91 11.92 -2.52
N ILE A 51 -7.97 11.49 -1.68
CA ILE A 51 -7.09 12.36 -0.90
C ILE A 51 -6.29 13.28 -1.81
N LEU A 52 -5.72 12.73 -2.88
CA LEU A 52 -4.92 13.49 -3.84
C LEU A 52 -5.73 14.59 -4.54
N ARG A 53 -7.02 14.33 -4.84
CA ARG A 53 -7.93 15.29 -5.47
C ARG A 53 -8.56 16.27 -4.46
N SER A 54 -8.73 15.85 -3.21
CA SER A 54 -9.44 16.61 -2.17
C SER A 54 -8.56 17.61 -1.45
N SER A 55 -7.24 17.52 -1.56
CA SER A 55 -6.36 18.40 -0.81
C SER A 55 -5.42 19.19 -1.71
N MET A 56 -5.80 20.42 -2.03
CA MET A 56 -4.92 21.37 -2.74
C MET A 56 -3.68 21.76 -1.92
N THR A 57 -3.77 21.70 -0.59
CA THR A 57 -2.65 22.00 0.33
C THR A 57 -1.72 20.82 0.59
N LEU A 58 -2.00 19.65 0.01
CA LEU A 58 -1.17 18.47 0.16
C LEU A 58 0.23 18.77 -0.38
N GLU A 59 1.22 18.69 0.50
CA GLU A 59 2.64 18.88 0.22
C GLU A 59 3.32 17.53 -0.05
N GLN A 60 2.85 16.46 0.61
CA GLN A 60 3.44 15.13 0.48
C GLN A 60 2.41 14.02 0.72
N MET A 61 2.48 12.97 -0.09
CA MET A 61 1.74 11.73 0.09
C MET A 61 2.69 10.56 -0.13
N VAL A 62 2.93 9.77 0.90
CA VAL A 62 3.78 8.58 0.79
C VAL A 62 2.92 7.33 0.81
N ILE A 63 3.10 6.46 -0.17
CA ILE A 63 2.39 5.19 -0.28
C ILE A 63 3.42 4.07 -0.17
N THR A 64 3.20 3.15 0.77
CA THR A 64 4.07 2.00 0.99
C THR A 64 3.23 0.73 1.13
N PRO A 65 3.63 -0.38 0.50
CA PRO A 65 2.94 -1.63 0.70
C PRO A 65 3.25 -2.27 2.06
N LYS A 66 4.32 -1.82 2.75
CA LYS A 66 4.67 -2.31 4.09
C LYS A 66 3.56 -1.96 5.07
N LEU A 67 3.11 -2.93 5.85
CA LEU A 67 2.21 -2.67 6.96
C LEU A 67 3.01 -2.08 8.12
N GLU A 68 2.71 -0.85 8.51
CA GLU A 68 3.43 -0.15 9.59
C GLU A 68 2.65 -0.12 10.90
N ILE A 69 1.33 -0.14 10.80
CA ILE A 69 0.44 -0.31 11.95
C ILE A 69 0.14 -1.81 12.04
N GLY A 70 1.04 -2.52 12.70
CA GLY A 70 0.73 -3.85 13.22
C GLY A 70 -0.25 -3.69 14.37
N ASN A 71 -1.37 -4.40 14.34
CA ASN A 71 -2.12 -4.58 15.58
C ASN A 71 -1.24 -5.49 16.44
N ASP A 72 -0.76 -5.06 17.61
CA ASP A 72 -0.01 -5.94 18.52
C ASP A 72 -0.80 -7.24 18.83
N LEU A 73 -2.12 -7.19 18.65
CA LEU A 73 -3.04 -8.31 18.82
C LEU A 73 -3.23 -9.18 17.56
N ALA A 74 -2.82 -8.71 16.38
CA ALA A 74 -2.69 -9.57 15.21
C ALA A 74 -1.40 -10.36 15.39
N PHE A 75 -1.54 -11.42 16.19
CA PHE A 75 -0.65 -12.57 16.29
C PHE A 75 0.25 -12.67 15.07
N SER A 76 1.53 -12.91 15.36
CA SER A 76 2.64 -13.31 14.49
C SER A 76 2.30 -14.52 13.63
N ASP A 77 1.20 -14.44 12.87
CA ASP A 77 0.75 -15.43 11.91
C ASP A 77 1.78 -15.37 10.79
N PRO A 78 2.63 -16.39 10.64
CA PRO A 78 3.61 -16.43 9.58
C PRO A 78 2.94 -16.33 8.20
N CYS A 79 1.68 -16.76 8.08
CA CYS A 79 0.89 -16.59 6.86
C CYS A 79 0.59 -15.11 6.55
N ALA A 80 0.45 -14.24 7.56
CA ALA A 80 0.26 -12.81 7.34
C ALA A 80 1.53 -12.17 6.76
N ASP A 81 2.72 -12.53 7.28
CA ASP A 81 4.01 -12.03 6.77
C ASP A 81 4.26 -12.49 5.31
N GLU A 82 3.95 -13.75 4.99
CA GLU A 82 4.04 -14.24 3.60
C GLU A 82 3.04 -13.53 2.68
N TYR A 83 1.81 -13.31 3.13
CA TYR A 83 0.79 -12.58 2.37
C TYR A 83 1.23 -11.15 2.07
N GLU A 84 1.69 -10.42 3.09
CA GLU A 84 2.19 -9.05 2.94
C GLU A 84 3.31 -8.97 1.91
N LYS A 85 4.34 -9.82 2.06
CA LYS A 85 5.49 -9.85 1.16
C LYS A 85 5.09 -10.15 -0.29
N LYS A 86 4.13 -11.06 -0.50
CA LYS A 86 3.62 -11.37 -1.84
C LYS A 86 2.98 -10.14 -2.50
N HIS A 87 2.25 -9.35 -1.73
CA HIS A 87 1.54 -8.18 -2.23
C HIS A 87 2.39 -6.91 -2.30
N TYR A 88 3.63 -6.90 -1.81
CA TYR A 88 4.52 -5.73 -1.91
C TYR A 88 4.78 -5.31 -3.36
N VAL A 89 5.01 -6.28 -4.24
CA VAL A 89 5.27 -6.02 -5.65
C VAL A 89 4.03 -5.45 -6.34
N ASP A 90 2.86 -6.05 -6.08
CA ASP A 90 1.60 -5.60 -6.66
C ASP A 90 1.20 -4.21 -6.14
N GLY A 91 1.32 -3.98 -4.84
CA GLY A 91 1.02 -2.70 -4.21
C GLY A 91 1.88 -1.56 -4.74
N HIS A 92 3.20 -1.75 -4.86
CA HIS A 92 4.09 -0.77 -5.47
C HIS A 92 3.74 -0.52 -6.94
N ARG A 93 3.48 -1.58 -7.74
CA ARG A 93 3.10 -1.45 -9.15
C ARG A 93 1.81 -0.64 -9.30
N VAL A 94 0.76 -1.00 -8.57
CA VAL A 94 -0.55 -0.34 -8.63
C VAL A 94 -0.46 1.10 -8.14
N ALA A 95 0.24 1.36 -7.03
CA ALA A 95 0.41 2.73 -6.53
C ALA A 95 1.15 3.61 -7.55
N THR A 96 2.20 3.08 -8.16
CA THR A 96 2.95 3.80 -9.21
C THR A 96 2.07 4.09 -10.41
N GLU A 97 1.32 3.10 -10.87
CA GLU A 97 0.54 3.18 -12.10
C GLU A 97 -0.74 4.01 -11.97
N PHE A 98 -1.50 3.83 -10.89
CA PHE A 98 -2.84 4.39 -10.76
C PHE A 98 -2.91 5.61 -9.86
N VAL A 99 -1.93 5.82 -8.98
CA VAL A 99 -1.90 7.00 -8.10
C VAL A 99 -0.81 7.97 -8.53
N CYS A 100 0.45 7.52 -8.56
CA CYS A 100 1.59 8.39 -8.85
C CYS A 100 1.53 8.99 -10.27
N LYS A 101 1.14 8.23 -11.29
CA LYS A 101 0.97 8.78 -12.66
C LYS A 101 -0.14 9.84 -12.76
N THR A 102 -1.13 9.80 -11.87
CA THR A 102 -2.23 10.79 -11.85
C THR A 102 -1.88 12.05 -11.06
N ASP A 103 -0.73 12.05 -10.38
CA ASP A 103 -0.27 13.17 -9.60
C ASP A 103 0.47 14.19 -10.48
N HIS A 104 -0.21 15.29 -10.75
CA HIS A 104 0.34 16.41 -11.52
C HIS A 104 1.13 17.40 -10.67
N ARG A 105 1.12 17.24 -9.33
CA ARG A 105 1.78 18.16 -8.38
C ARG A 105 3.10 17.60 -7.83
N ASN A 106 3.44 16.36 -8.19
CA ASN A 106 4.64 15.67 -7.73
C ASN A 106 4.76 15.64 -6.20
N VAL A 107 3.64 15.38 -5.52
CA VAL A 107 3.52 15.22 -4.07
C VAL A 107 3.48 13.75 -3.66
N VAL A 108 3.17 12.83 -4.59
CA VAL A 108 3.07 11.39 -4.35
C VAL A 108 4.45 10.74 -4.48
N THR A 109 4.87 10.02 -3.44
CA THR A 109 6.05 9.16 -3.44
C THR A 109 5.63 7.73 -3.14
N VAL A 110 6.04 6.78 -3.97
CA VAL A 110 5.77 5.35 -3.78
C VAL A 110 7.05 4.66 -3.30
N GLU A 111 7.00 4.09 -2.11
CA GLU A 111 8.15 3.39 -1.52
C GLU A 111 8.26 1.97 -2.06
N ARG A 112 9.50 1.56 -2.37
CA ARG A 112 9.84 0.16 -2.64
C ARG A 112 10.24 -0.50 -1.34
N VAL A 113 9.57 -1.59 -1.03
CA VAL A 113 9.89 -2.43 0.13
C VAL A 113 10.59 -3.66 -0.38
N VAL A 114 11.87 -3.79 -0.04
CA VAL A 114 12.61 -5.04 -0.24
C VAL A 114 12.29 -5.91 0.97
N PRO A 115 11.84 -7.16 0.79
CA PRO A 115 11.67 -8.08 1.91
C PRO A 115 13.02 -8.24 2.61
N GLU A 116 13.10 -7.84 3.88
CA GLU A 116 14.23 -8.20 4.73
C GLU A 116 14.34 -9.74 4.75
N PRO A 117 15.56 -10.30 4.60
CA PRO A 117 15.74 -11.74 4.80
C PRO A 117 15.26 -12.08 6.20
N ALA A 118 14.39 -13.08 6.35
CA ALA A 118 14.00 -13.54 7.66
C ALA A 118 15.29 -13.89 8.43
N ASP A 119 15.50 -13.34 9.62
CA ASP A 119 16.74 -13.51 10.40
C ASP A 119 17.16 -14.99 10.54
N GLY A 120 16.21 -15.93 10.44
CA GLY A 120 16.46 -17.37 10.46
C GLY A 120 17.04 -17.98 9.18
N GLU A 121 16.95 -17.33 8.01
CA GLU A 121 17.45 -17.89 6.75
C GLU A 121 18.96 -17.71 6.61
N VAL A 122 19.51 -16.60 7.10
CA VAL A 122 20.96 -16.36 7.16
C VAL A 122 21.62 -17.38 8.10
N GLU A 123 21.01 -17.64 9.26
CA GLU A 123 21.50 -18.63 10.22
C GLU A 123 21.41 -20.07 9.66
N ARG A 124 20.33 -20.41 8.96
CA ARG A 124 20.18 -21.72 8.29
C ARG A 124 21.20 -21.93 7.16
N LYS A 125 21.50 -20.91 6.37
CA LYS A 125 22.53 -20.98 5.32
C LYS A 125 23.93 -21.15 5.93
N ARG A 126 24.22 -20.50 7.06
CA ARG A 126 25.48 -20.72 7.81
C ARG A 126 25.60 -22.15 8.34
N ARG A 127 24.51 -22.73 8.83
CA ARG A 127 24.50 -24.14 9.30
C ARG A 127 24.61 -25.18 8.20
N ARG A 128 24.20 -24.88 6.96
CA ARG A 128 24.37 -25.79 5.81
C ARG A 128 25.73 -25.70 5.13
N ALA A 129 26.52 -24.68 5.46
CA ALA A 129 27.87 -24.49 4.93
C ALA A 129 28.97 -25.15 5.79
N ASN A 130 28.60 -25.75 6.93
CA ASN A 130 29.49 -26.52 7.80
C ASN A 130 29.16 -28.01 7.77
#